data_AF-A0A210QUS1-F1
#
_entry.id   AF-A0A210QUS1-F1
#
_cell.length_a   1.000
_cell.length_b   1.000
_cell.length_c   1.000
_cell.angle_alpha   90.00
_cell.angle_beta   90.00
_cell.angle_gamma   90.00
#
_symmetry.space_group_name_H-M   'P 1'
#
loop_
_entity.id
_entity.type
_entity.pdbx_description
1 polymer ?
#
loop_
_entity_poly.entity_id
_entity_poly.type
_entity_poly.pdbx_seq_one_letter_code
_entity_poly.pdbx_strand_id
1 'polypeptide(L)'
;MAYLGVVTVIACLLCHATSLHIQDCMKNGRSDVNNIVHVNSATVTPFPVVVPGNVDVAGNLDVLKNITGPLQMHLSVQRKFLGLWVTVPCVSNVGSCTYDDVCSMLSSSFSLNGAPNCPAQLSNEGLPCNCPFAEGRYTMNQEHFKIPEMSGVWSWLASVSTVVEL
;
A
#
# COMPACT_ATOMS: atom_id res chain seq x y z
N MET A 1 38.85 -26.75 -0.56
CA MET A 1 37.42 -26.96 -0.21
C MET A 1 36.92 -26.05 0.92
N ALA A 2 37.77 -25.52 1.82
CA ALA A 2 37.33 -24.59 2.89
C ALA A 2 36.89 -23.19 2.39
N TYR A 3 37.48 -22.67 1.31
CA TYR A 3 37.19 -21.33 0.79
C TYR A 3 35.77 -21.18 0.22
N LEU A 4 35.23 -22.24 -0.38
CA LEU A 4 33.89 -22.21 -1.00
C LEU A 4 32.77 -22.17 0.06
N GLY A 5 33.00 -22.77 1.23
CA GLY A 5 32.08 -22.76 2.36
C GLY A 5 32.06 -21.45 3.15
N VAL A 6 33.21 -20.76 3.25
CA VAL A 6 33.29 -19.46 3.94
C VAL A 6 32.61 -18.35 3.11
N VAL A 7 32.76 -18.38 1.79
CA VAL A 7 32.13 -17.40 0.88
C VAL A 7 30.60 -17.52 0.87
N THR A 8 30.06 -18.73 0.97
CA THR A 8 28.61 -18.98 1.02
C THR A 8 27.96 -18.50 2.33
N VAL A 9 28.64 -18.66 3.47
CA VAL A 9 28.15 -18.16 4.77
C VAL A 9 28.18 -16.62 4.83
N ILE A 10 29.24 -15.98 4.30
CA ILE A 10 29.35 -14.51 4.26
C ILE A 10 28.31 -13.91 3.29
N ALA A 11 28.01 -14.56 2.17
CA ALA A 11 26.97 -14.13 1.25
C ALA A 11 25.56 -14.19 1.87
N CYS A 12 25.26 -15.20 2.70
CA CYS A 12 23.99 -15.26 3.43
C CYS A 12 23.86 -14.19 4.52
N LEU A 13 24.95 -13.82 5.21
CA LEU A 13 24.94 -12.79 6.25
C LEU A 13 24.76 -11.36 5.70
N LEU A 14 25.01 -11.13 4.41
CA LEU A 14 24.77 -9.85 3.73
C LEU A 14 23.36 -9.76 3.12
N CYS A 15 22.61 -10.86 3.09
CA CYS A 15 21.25 -10.89 2.60
C CYS A 15 20.32 -10.33 3.70
N HIS A 16 20.25 -9.01 3.82
CA HIS A 16 19.12 -8.36 4.48
C HIS A 16 17.90 -8.60 3.58
N ALA A 17 17.30 -9.78 3.68
CA ALA A 17 16.00 -10.07 3.09
C ALA A 17 14.98 -9.22 3.85
N THR A 18 14.89 -7.95 3.48
CA THR A 18 13.79 -7.11 3.93
C THR A 18 12.56 -7.66 3.22
N SER A 19 11.63 -8.23 3.96
CA SER A 19 10.33 -8.63 3.43
C SER A 19 9.31 -7.53 3.72
N LEU A 20 8.27 -7.45 2.88
CA LEU A 20 7.09 -6.68 3.21
C LEU A 20 6.41 -7.32 4.42
N HIS A 21 6.21 -6.55 5.49
CA HIS A 21 5.45 -6.98 6.66
C HIS A 21 4.16 -6.18 6.72
N ILE A 22 3.02 -6.87 6.71
CA ILE A 22 1.69 -6.27 6.81
C ILE A 22 1.02 -6.84 8.04
N GLN A 23 0.50 -5.96 8.88
CA GLN A 23 -0.26 -6.32 10.05
C GLN A 23 -1.53 -5.49 10.07
N ASP A 24 -2.66 -6.17 10.28
CA ASP A 24 -3.93 -5.50 10.47
C ASP A 24 -4.06 -4.98 11.91
N CYS A 25 -4.53 -3.74 12.07
CA CYS A 25 -4.72 -3.08 13.35
C CYS A 25 -6.11 -3.30 13.98
N MET A 26 -6.94 -4.18 13.39
CA MET A 26 -8.27 -4.53 13.90
C MET A 26 -8.26 -4.84 15.40
N LYS A 27 -8.92 -3.98 16.18
CA LYS A 27 -9.15 -4.21 17.61
C LYS A 27 -10.29 -5.21 17.76
N ASN A 28 -10.15 -6.16 18.69
CA ASN A 28 -11.18 -7.17 19.00
C ASN A 28 -11.65 -8.05 17.81
N GLY A 29 -10.88 -8.10 16.71
CA GLY A 29 -11.15 -8.95 15.56
C GLY A 29 -12.37 -8.54 14.72
N ARG A 30 -12.82 -9.42 13.81
CA ARG A 30 -13.84 -9.12 12.79
C ARG A 30 -15.21 -8.72 13.33
N SER A 31 -15.52 -9.08 14.57
CA SER A 31 -16.81 -8.77 15.20
C SER A 31 -16.92 -7.35 15.74
N ASP A 32 -15.82 -6.60 15.84
CA ASP A 32 -15.87 -5.21 16.29
C ASP A 32 -16.59 -4.35 15.26
N VAL A 33 -17.58 -3.58 15.70
CA VAL A 33 -18.38 -2.72 14.82
C VAL A 33 -17.58 -1.59 14.19
N ASN A 34 -16.42 -1.25 14.74
CA ASN A 34 -15.55 -0.21 14.21
C ASN A 34 -14.60 -0.74 13.12
N ASN A 35 -14.48 -2.06 12.99
CA ASN A 35 -13.69 -2.65 11.91
C ASN A 35 -14.54 -2.74 10.64
N ILE A 36 -14.07 -2.11 9.57
CA ILE A 36 -14.78 -2.01 8.28
C ILE A 36 -14.04 -2.71 7.14
N VAL A 37 -12.74 -2.91 7.27
CA VAL A 37 -11.89 -3.60 6.31
C VAL A 37 -10.94 -4.50 7.09
N HIS A 38 -10.72 -5.71 6.59
CA HIS A 38 -9.68 -6.63 7.06
C HIS A 38 -8.72 -6.96 5.91
N VAL A 39 -7.43 -6.76 6.10
CA VAL A 39 -6.41 -7.12 5.10
C VAL A 39 -5.93 -8.54 5.38
N ASN A 40 -6.24 -9.48 4.48
CA ASN A 40 -5.83 -10.88 4.61
C ASN A 40 -4.38 -11.07 4.14
N SER A 41 -4.02 -10.47 3.00
CA SER A 41 -2.68 -10.53 2.45
C SER A 41 -2.42 -9.37 1.50
N ALA A 42 -1.16 -8.96 1.40
CA ALA A 42 -0.70 -8.17 0.27
C ALA A 42 0.78 -8.48 0.01
N THR A 43 1.16 -8.46 -1.26
CA THR A 43 2.52 -8.71 -1.73
C THR A 43 2.93 -7.63 -2.69
N VAL A 44 4.20 -7.24 -2.61
CA VAL A 44 4.79 -6.21 -3.45
C VAL A 44 6.17 -6.69 -3.90
N THR A 45 6.41 -6.77 -5.20
CA THR A 45 7.66 -7.26 -5.79
C THR A 45 8.16 -6.28 -6.86
N PRO A 46 9.46 -5.92 -6.90
CA PRO A 46 10.51 -6.30 -5.98
C PRO A 46 10.38 -5.60 -4.62
N PHE A 47 10.95 -6.20 -3.59
CA PHE A 47 11.16 -5.56 -2.30
C PHE A 47 12.66 -5.56 -1.95
N PRO A 48 13.24 -4.42 -1.53
CA PRO A 48 12.61 -3.10 -1.44
C PRO A 48 12.22 -2.56 -2.83
N VAL A 49 11.15 -1.76 -2.85
CA VAL A 49 10.64 -1.15 -4.07
C VAL A 49 11.66 -0.18 -4.66
N VAL A 50 11.88 -0.26 -5.98
CA VAL A 50 12.78 0.63 -6.72
C VAL A 50 11.99 1.78 -7.34
N VAL A 51 12.44 3.02 -7.10
CA VAL A 51 11.77 4.24 -7.57
C VAL A 51 12.76 5.09 -8.39
N PRO A 52 12.41 5.51 -9.63
CA PRO A 52 11.28 5.04 -10.42
C PRO A 52 11.44 3.57 -10.83
N GLY A 53 10.34 2.88 -11.13
CA GLY A 53 10.41 1.47 -11.49
C GLY A 53 9.05 0.83 -11.70
N ASN A 54 9.08 -0.47 -11.99
CA ASN A 54 7.87 -1.29 -12.05
C ASN A 54 7.74 -2.10 -10.77
N VAL A 55 6.50 -2.34 -10.38
CA VAL A 55 6.15 -3.10 -9.19
C VAL A 55 4.95 -4.00 -9.49
N ASP A 56 5.03 -5.22 -8.99
CA ASP A 56 3.97 -6.21 -9.05
C ASP A 56 3.28 -6.24 -7.70
N VAL A 57 1.97 -6.01 -7.70
CA VAL A 57 1.16 -5.96 -6.48
C VAL A 57 0.08 -7.03 -6.58
N ALA A 58 -0.10 -7.81 -5.52
CA ALA A 58 -1.24 -8.70 -5.37
C ALA A 58 -1.76 -8.62 -3.93
N GLY A 59 -3.00 -9.03 -3.69
CA GLY A 59 -3.52 -9.04 -2.34
C GLY A 59 -4.98 -9.46 -2.23
N ASN A 60 -5.41 -9.62 -1.00
CA ASN A 60 -6.78 -9.97 -0.67
C ASN A 60 -7.22 -9.24 0.60
N LEU A 61 -8.42 -8.66 0.57
CA LEU A 61 -9.05 -8.01 1.71
C LEU A 61 -10.53 -8.37 1.80
N ASP A 62 -11.07 -8.31 3.00
CA ASP A 62 -12.51 -8.41 3.27
C ASP A 62 -13.03 -7.03 3.66
N VAL A 63 -13.99 -6.51 2.89
CA VAL A 63 -14.84 -5.39 3.31
C VAL A 63 -15.92 -5.98 4.20
N LEU A 64 -15.96 -5.54 5.46
CA LEU A 64 -16.80 -6.14 6.51
C LEU A 64 -18.21 -5.55 6.54
N LYS A 65 -18.41 -4.39 5.91
CA LYS A 65 -19.68 -3.66 5.84
C LYS A 65 -19.74 -2.83 4.56
N ASN A 66 -20.93 -2.60 4.03
CA ASN A 66 -21.10 -1.69 2.89
C ASN A 66 -20.54 -0.29 3.22
N ILE A 67 -19.62 0.19 2.38
CA ILE A 67 -19.02 1.52 2.49
C ILE A 67 -19.66 2.39 1.42
N THR A 68 -20.58 3.27 1.82
CA THR A 68 -21.27 4.21 0.91
C THR A 68 -20.68 5.61 0.94
N GLY A 69 -19.78 5.90 1.87
CA GLY A 69 -19.22 7.22 2.12
C GLY A 69 -20.10 8.11 3.02
N PRO A 70 -19.57 9.24 3.50
CA PRO A 70 -18.16 9.66 3.41
C PRO A 70 -17.25 8.73 4.24
N LEU A 71 -16.03 8.48 3.75
CA LEU A 71 -15.06 7.60 4.42
C LEU A 71 -13.79 8.39 4.77
N GLN A 72 -13.59 8.65 6.06
CA GLN A 72 -12.36 9.25 6.56
C GLN A 72 -11.24 8.21 6.69
N MET A 73 -10.02 8.57 6.29
CA MET A 73 -8.83 7.72 6.39
C MET A 73 -7.65 8.51 6.97
N HIS A 74 -6.96 7.92 7.94
CA HIS A 74 -5.76 8.50 8.53
C HIS A 74 -4.52 7.73 8.06
N LEU A 75 -3.74 8.34 7.21
CA LEU A 75 -2.49 7.76 6.72
C LEU A 75 -1.32 8.30 7.55
N SER A 76 -0.52 7.39 8.11
CA SER A 76 0.74 7.69 8.81
C SER A 76 1.88 7.00 8.09
N VAL A 77 2.87 7.77 7.64
CA VAL A 77 4.03 7.26 6.90
C VAL A 77 5.28 7.65 7.69
N GLN A 78 6.06 6.65 8.09
CA GLN A 78 7.32 6.84 8.78
C GLN A 78 8.46 6.26 7.97
N ARG A 79 9.59 6.95 7.95
CA ARG A 79 10.80 6.49 7.29
C ARG A 79 11.95 6.42 8.29
N LYS A 80 12.79 5.40 8.16
CA LYS A 80 14.05 5.36 8.91
C LYS A 80 15.09 6.29 8.26
N PHE A 81 15.51 7.32 8.98
CA PHE A 81 16.55 8.26 8.55
C PHE A 81 17.57 8.43 9.68
N LEU A 82 18.84 8.19 9.38
CA LEU A 82 19.94 8.24 10.36
C LEU A 82 19.69 7.41 11.64
N GLY A 83 19.02 6.27 11.51
CA GLY A 83 18.73 5.37 12.64
C GLY A 83 17.46 5.70 13.43
N LEU A 84 16.85 6.87 13.20
CA LEU A 84 15.60 7.30 13.82
C LEU A 84 14.41 7.11 12.86
N TRP A 85 13.22 6.88 13.42
CA TRP A 85 11.98 6.92 12.66
C TRP A 85 11.50 8.36 12.57
N VAL A 86 11.33 8.85 11.35
CA VAL A 86 10.90 10.22 11.04
C VAL A 86 9.57 10.15 10.31
N THR A 87 8.57 10.87 10.83
CA THR A 87 7.27 11.02 10.17
C THR A 87 7.43 11.82 8.88
N VAL A 88 6.91 11.29 7.79
CA VAL A 88 6.82 11.96 6.50
C VAL A 88 5.63 12.94 6.57
N PRO A 89 5.85 14.27 6.45
CA PRO A 89 4.77 15.25 6.60
C PRO A 89 3.76 15.14 5.46
N CYS A 90 2.50 15.54 5.71
CA CYS A 90 1.52 15.72 4.64
C CYS A 90 1.85 16.98 3.84
N VAL A 91 2.16 16.82 2.56
CA VAL A 91 2.30 17.93 1.62
C VAL A 91 1.57 17.54 0.33
N SER A 92 0.73 18.42 -0.22
CA SER A 92 0.01 18.15 -1.49
C SER A 92 -0.65 16.75 -1.56
N ASN A 93 -1.30 16.30 -0.48
CA ASN A 93 -1.93 14.98 -0.38
C ASN A 93 -0.98 13.76 -0.49
N VAL A 94 0.28 13.93 -0.12
CA VAL A 94 1.28 12.86 -0.04
C VAL A 94 1.96 12.90 1.32
N GLY A 95 2.26 11.73 1.90
CA GLY A 95 2.84 11.58 3.24
C GLY A 95 1.80 11.22 4.31
N SER A 96 2.01 11.67 5.55
CA SER A 96 1.11 11.37 6.67
C SER A 96 -0.09 12.33 6.70
N CYS A 97 -1.13 12.03 5.93
CA CYS A 97 -2.31 12.88 5.72
C CYS A 97 -3.57 12.29 6.38
N THR A 98 -4.52 13.17 6.75
CA THR A 98 -5.91 12.77 6.99
C THR A 98 -6.73 13.12 5.77
N TYR A 99 -7.43 12.15 5.22
CA TYR A 99 -8.34 12.31 4.09
C TYR A 99 -9.77 12.22 4.62
N ASP A 100 -10.50 13.33 4.61
CA ASP A 100 -11.82 13.40 5.23
C ASP A 100 -12.90 12.61 4.47
N ASP A 101 -12.75 12.49 3.15
CA ASP A 101 -13.66 11.71 2.32
C ASP A 101 -12.94 11.07 1.12
N VAL A 102 -12.42 9.86 1.34
CA VAL A 102 -11.77 9.04 0.31
C VAL A 102 -12.75 8.69 -0.82
N CYS A 103 -14.05 8.54 -0.55
CA CYS A 103 -15.03 8.26 -1.60
C CYS A 103 -15.12 9.42 -2.60
N SER A 104 -15.13 10.65 -2.10
CA SER A 104 -15.10 11.86 -2.95
C SER A 104 -13.80 11.96 -3.76
N MET A 105 -12.65 11.65 -3.16
CA MET A 105 -11.36 11.66 -3.85
C MET A 105 -11.29 10.63 -4.98
N LEU A 106 -11.77 9.40 -4.72
CA LEU A 106 -11.86 8.35 -5.73
C LEU A 106 -12.78 8.76 -6.87
N SER A 107 -13.96 9.31 -6.55
CA SER A 107 -14.90 9.80 -7.58
C SER A 107 -14.30 10.88 -8.48
N SER A 108 -13.51 11.79 -7.91
CA SER A 108 -12.85 12.86 -8.66
C SER A 108 -11.72 12.34 -9.55
N SER A 109 -11.06 11.23 -9.15
CA SER A 109 -9.91 10.67 -9.84
C SER A 109 -10.27 9.62 -10.89
N PHE A 110 -11.34 8.85 -10.63
CA PHE A 110 -11.72 7.67 -11.40
C PHE A 110 -13.15 7.73 -11.90
N SER A 111 -13.71 8.92 -12.13
CA SER A 111 -14.96 9.08 -12.86
C SER A 111 -14.73 9.87 -14.15
N LEU A 112 -15.27 9.37 -15.25
CA LEU A 112 -15.27 10.05 -16.54
C LEU A 112 -16.71 10.13 -17.03
N ASN A 113 -17.19 11.35 -17.30
CA ASN A 113 -18.57 11.61 -17.74
C ASN A 113 -19.65 11.04 -16.80
N GLY A 114 -19.41 11.05 -15.49
CA GLY A 114 -20.35 10.53 -14.49
C GLY A 114 -20.41 9.00 -14.40
N ALA A 115 -19.55 8.28 -15.12
CA ALA A 115 -19.40 6.83 -15.03
C ALA A 115 -18.04 6.46 -14.39
N PRO A 116 -17.96 5.34 -13.64
CA PRO A 116 -16.69 4.82 -13.17
C PRO A 116 -15.72 4.54 -14.33
N ASN A 117 -14.51 5.07 -14.22
CA ASN A 117 -13.40 4.89 -15.15
C ASN A 117 -12.20 4.35 -14.37
N CYS A 118 -12.26 3.05 -14.06
CA CYS A 118 -11.23 2.40 -13.27
C CYS A 118 -9.96 2.13 -14.09
N PRO A 119 -8.78 2.15 -13.45
CA PRO A 119 -7.56 1.64 -14.06
C PRO A 119 -7.73 0.19 -14.53
N ALA A 120 -7.05 -0.17 -15.61
CA ALA A 120 -7.14 -1.51 -16.22
C ALA A 120 -6.86 -2.63 -15.23
N GLN A 121 -5.89 -2.42 -14.33
CA GLN A 121 -5.51 -3.34 -13.26
C GLN A 121 -6.69 -3.70 -12.34
N LEU A 122 -7.63 -2.77 -12.13
CA LEU A 122 -8.82 -3.02 -11.31
C LEU A 122 -9.98 -3.54 -12.16
N SER A 123 -10.23 -2.90 -13.31
CA SER A 123 -11.40 -3.24 -14.14
C SER A 123 -11.32 -4.65 -14.72
N ASN A 124 -10.13 -5.14 -15.07
CA ASN A 124 -9.94 -6.49 -15.62
C ASN A 124 -10.27 -7.58 -14.60
N GLU A 125 -10.15 -7.28 -13.31
CA GLU A 125 -10.48 -8.16 -12.20
C GLU A 125 -11.90 -7.93 -11.65
N GLY A 126 -12.66 -7.00 -12.26
CA GLY A 126 -14.00 -6.63 -11.77
C GLY A 126 -13.97 -5.88 -10.43
N LEU A 127 -12.84 -5.30 -10.05
CA LEU A 127 -12.69 -4.56 -8.79
C LEU A 127 -13.21 -3.13 -8.94
N PRO A 128 -14.03 -2.64 -8.01
CA PRO A 128 -14.48 -1.26 -8.01
C PRO A 128 -13.34 -0.30 -7.63
N CYS A 129 -13.32 0.88 -8.27
CA CYS A 129 -12.41 1.97 -7.93
C CYS A 129 -13.15 3.21 -7.37
N ASN A 130 -14.47 3.09 -7.17
CA ASN A 130 -15.35 4.12 -6.65
C ASN A 130 -16.28 3.52 -5.60
N CYS A 131 -16.72 4.36 -4.66
CA CYS A 131 -17.79 4.00 -3.75
C CYS A 131 -19.14 3.89 -4.52
N PRO A 132 -20.09 3.05 -4.05
CA PRO A 132 -20.01 2.25 -2.84
C PRO A 132 -19.20 0.95 -2.99
N PHE A 133 -18.50 0.56 -1.92
CA PHE A 133 -17.90 -0.78 -1.80
C PHE A 133 -18.85 -1.69 -1.04
N ALA A 134 -19.31 -2.76 -1.66
CA ALA A 134 -20.17 -3.74 -1.01
C ALA A 134 -19.37 -4.59 0.00
N GLU A 135 -20.04 -5.07 1.05
CA GLU A 135 -19.51 -6.12 1.92
C GLU A 135 -19.14 -7.34 1.08
N GLY A 136 -17.94 -7.88 1.33
CA GLY A 136 -17.45 -9.02 0.58
C GLY A 136 -15.94 -9.11 0.53
N ARG A 137 -15.47 -10.14 -0.15
CA ARG A 137 -14.05 -10.39 -0.37
C ARG A 137 -13.61 -9.81 -1.71
N TYR A 138 -12.53 -9.04 -1.68
CA TYR A 138 -11.90 -8.44 -2.85
C TYR A 138 -10.52 -9.06 -3.01
N THR A 139 -10.25 -9.59 -4.19
CA THR A 139 -8.97 -10.20 -4.53
C THR A 139 -8.41 -9.50 -5.73
N MET A 140 -7.17 -9.06 -5.63
CA MET A 140 -6.38 -8.57 -6.75
C MET A 140 -5.27 -9.59 -6.97
N ASN A 141 -5.28 -10.20 -8.15
CA ASN A 141 -4.19 -11.03 -8.61
C ASN A 141 -2.95 -10.15 -8.85
N GLN A 142 -1.86 -10.78 -9.29
CA GLN A 142 -0.64 -10.03 -9.53
C GLN A 142 -0.81 -9.08 -10.71
N GLU A 143 -0.87 -7.79 -10.39
CA GLU A 143 -1.05 -6.70 -11.34
C GLU A 143 0.20 -5.82 -11.40
N HIS A 144 0.45 -5.28 -12.60
CA HIS A 144 1.65 -4.50 -12.88
C HIS A 144 1.37 -2.99 -12.74
N PHE A 145 2.16 -2.32 -11.90
CA PHE A 145 2.10 -0.88 -11.70
C PHE A 145 3.44 -0.23 -12.00
N LYS A 146 3.39 0.99 -12.55
CA LYS A 146 4.57 1.81 -12.80
C LYS A 146 4.64 2.91 -11.75
N ILE A 147 5.74 2.94 -11.00
CA ILE A 147 6.03 4.00 -10.03
C ILE A 147 6.79 5.12 -10.75
N PRO A 148 6.27 6.35 -10.78
CA PRO A 148 6.93 7.47 -11.40
C PRO A 148 8.13 7.96 -10.58
N GLU A 149 8.95 8.82 -11.19
CA GLU A 149 10.05 9.47 -10.50
C GLU A 149 9.50 10.46 -9.45
N MET A 150 10.02 10.38 -8.23
CA MET A 150 9.67 11.32 -7.16
C MET A 150 10.54 12.57 -7.27
N SER A 151 9.92 13.72 -7.52
CA SER A 151 10.62 15.00 -7.69
C SER A 151 10.38 15.97 -6.53
N GLY A 152 11.21 17.02 -6.46
CA GLY A 152 11.08 18.10 -5.48
C GLY A 152 11.21 17.61 -4.03
N VAL A 153 10.27 18.04 -3.19
CA VAL A 153 10.21 17.71 -1.75
C VAL A 153 10.03 16.21 -1.46
N TRP A 154 9.72 15.40 -2.47
CA TRP A 154 9.52 13.95 -2.35
C TRP A 154 10.72 13.10 -2.75
N SER A 155 11.73 13.69 -3.39
CA SER A 155 12.92 12.97 -3.87
C SER A 155 13.61 12.13 -2.80
N TRP A 156 13.61 12.59 -1.55
CA TRP A 156 14.20 11.86 -0.43
C TRP A 156 13.50 10.52 -0.16
N LEU A 157 12.21 10.34 -0.46
CA LEU A 157 11.45 9.11 -0.16
C LEU A 157 11.90 7.89 -0.98
N ALA A 158 12.67 8.07 -2.05
CA ALA A 158 13.11 7.01 -2.95
C ALA A 158 14.13 6.01 -2.33
N SER A 159 14.50 6.13 -1.05
CA SER A 159 15.54 5.28 -0.44
C SER A 159 15.18 4.73 0.96
N VAL A 160 14.88 3.43 1.01
CA VAL A 160 14.93 2.52 2.18
C VAL A 160 13.83 2.66 3.26
N SER A 161 13.39 1.49 3.75
CA SER A 161 12.51 1.15 4.89
C SER A 161 11.51 2.22 5.32
N THR A 162 10.29 2.07 4.82
CA THR A 162 9.12 2.86 5.20
C THR A 162 8.14 1.97 5.96
N VAL A 163 7.60 2.47 7.06
CA VAL A 163 6.44 1.91 7.76
C VAL A 163 5.25 2.77 7.39
N VAL A 164 4.17 2.12 6.96
CA VAL A 164 2.90 2.77 6.62
C VAL A 164 1.83 2.18 7.52
N GLU A 165 1.13 3.06 8.22
CA GLU A 165 0.00 2.75 9.08
C GLU A 165 -1.23 3.47 8.52
N LEU A 166 -2.36 2.76 8.47
CA LEU A 166 -3.64 3.19 7.90
C LEU A 166 -4.74 3.13 8.95
#